data_AF-A0A0E3RC95-F1
#
_entry.id   AF-A0A0E3RC95-F1
#
_cell.length_a   1.000
_cell.length_b   1.000
_cell.length_c   1.000
_cell.angle_alpha   90.00
_cell.angle_beta   90.00
_cell.angle_gamma   90.00
#
_symmetry.space_group_name_H-M   'P 1'
#
loop_
_entity.id
_entity.type
_entity.pdbx_description
1 polymer ?
#
loop_
_entity_poly.entity_id
_entity_poly.type
_entity_poly.pdbx_seq_one_letter_code
_entity_poly.pdbx_strand_id
1 'polypeptide(L)'
;MFSVSESDKQPGWTYAFAPSTVTLSSPTESKSSILTMTVPADASTGVYYHRVEAKVWNGYSYLFQEPSITQVYVVDTDVNSIPEFPSIALPVAAVLGLVLIFGRKKE
;
A
#
# COMPACT_ATOMS: atom_id res chain seq x y z
N MET A 1 -8.88 -20.14 -21.72
CA MET A 1 -8.54 -19.82 -20.31
C MET A 1 -7.60 -18.64 -20.32
N PHE A 2 -7.75 -17.69 -19.42
CA PHE A 2 -6.79 -16.61 -19.19
C PHE A 2 -6.28 -16.66 -17.75
N SER A 3 -5.01 -16.37 -17.55
CA SER A 3 -4.39 -16.19 -16.24
C SER A 3 -3.86 -14.76 -16.13
N VAL A 4 -4.08 -14.13 -14.98
CA VAL A 4 -3.58 -12.78 -14.72
C VAL A 4 -2.50 -12.85 -13.64
N SER A 5 -1.38 -12.18 -13.88
CA SER A 5 -0.24 -12.17 -12.96
C SER A 5 0.50 -10.84 -12.98
N GLU A 6 1.15 -10.52 -11.86
CA GLU A 6 2.09 -9.39 -11.76
C GLU A 6 3.50 -9.85 -12.15
N SER A 7 4.16 -9.15 -13.08
CA SER A 7 5.52 -9.49 -13.53
C SER A 7 6.62 -8.74 -12.78
N ASP A 8 6.36 -7.49 -12.39
CA ASP A 8 7.38 -6.56 -11.87
C ASP A 8 7.14 -6.29 -10.37
N LYS A 9 7.23 -7.36 -9.58
CA LYS A 9 6.89 -7.32 -8.15
C LYS A 9 7.88 -6.48 -7.36
N GLN A 10 7.34 -5.58 -6.54
CA GLN A 10 8.14 -4.84 -5.58
C GLN A 10 8.55 -5.74 -4.40
N PRO A 11 9.81 -5.67 -3.91
CA PRO A 11 10.25 -6.45 -2.76
C PRO A 11 9.36 -6.21 -1.53
N GLY A 12 8.92 -7.28 -0.88
CA GLY A 12 8.09 -7.21 0.34
C GLY A 12 6.59 -6.93 0.12
N TRP A 13 6.18 -6.55 -1.10
CA TRP A 13 4.76 -6.37 -1.43
C TRP A 13 4.10 -7.71 -1.77
N THR A 14 2.82 -7.85 -1.45
CA THR A 14 2.04 -9.04 -1.84
C THR A 14 0.96 -8.69 -2.86
N TYR A 15 0.74 -9.60 -3.81
CA TYR A 15 -0.17 -9.43 -4.94
C TYR A 15 -1.09 -10.65 -5.04
N ALA A 16 -2.40 -10.44 -5.07
CA ALA A 16 -3.37 -11.50 -5.23
C ALA A 16 -4.43 -11.13 -6.26
N PHE A 17 -4.63 -12.00 -7.25
CA PHE A 17 -5.72 -11.89 -8.22
C PHE A 17 -6.87 -12.82 -7.82
N ALA A 18 -8.10 -12.29 -7.79
CA ALA A 18 -9.30 -13.04 -7.49
C ALA A 18 -10.38 -12.81 -8.56
N PRO A 19 -10.69 -13.80 -9.41
CA PRO A 19 -9.98 -15.06 -9.60
C PRO A 19 -8.67 -14.91 -10.40
N SER A 20 -7.62 -15.66 -10.06
CA SER A 20 -6.32 -15.64 -10.78
C SER A 20 -6.38 -16.24 -12.18
N THR A 21 -7.42 -17.04 -12.45
CA THR A 21 -7.68 -17.67 -13.74
C THR A 21 -9.16 -17.61 -14.06
N VAL A 22 -9.47 -17.45 -15.34
CA VAL A 22 -10.85 -17.42 -15.80
C VAL A 22 -10.97 -18.14 -17.13
N THR A 23 -12.13 -18.73 -17.38
CA THR A 23 -12.48 -19.30 -18.68
C THR A 23 -13.67 -18.55 -19.24
N LEU A 24 -13.55 -18.13 -20.50
CA LEU A 24 -14.65 -17.65 -21.30
C LEU A 24 -15.25 -18.83 -22.05
N SER A 25 -16.56 -18.97 -21.96
CA SER A 25 -17.36 -20.03 -22.59
C SER A 25 -17.98 -19.55 -23.91
N SER A 26 -17.96 -18.24 -24.19
CA SER A 26 -18.41 -17.67 -25.46
C SER A 26 -17.54 -16.47 -25.89
N PRO A 27 -17.53 -16.10 -27.19
CA PRO A 27 -16.74 -14.98 -27.70
C PRO A 27 -17.19 -13.59 -27.23
N THR A 28 -18.39 -13.47 -26.68
CA THR A 28 -18.97 -12.20 -26.21
C THR A 28 -19.00 -12.09 -24.69
N GLU A 29 -18.56 -13.12 -23.98
CA GLU A 29 -18.52 -13.13 -22.52
C GLU A 29 -17.42 -12.20 -22.00
N SER A 30 -17.77 -11.39 -21.00
CA SER A 30 -16.82 -10.60 -20.23
C SER A 30 -16.75 -11.12 -18.80
N LYS A 31 -15.53 -11.18 -18.26
CA LYS A 31 -15.24 -11.55 -16.88
C LYS A 31 -14.20 -10.59 -16.31
N SER A 32 -14.16 -10.50 -14.99
CA SER A 32 -13.24 -9.61 -14.29
C SER A 32 -12.46 -10.37 -13.22
N SER A 33 -11.28 -9.84 -12.89
CA SER A 33 -10.49 -10.24 -11.73
C SER A 33 -10.10 -8.99 -10.97
N ILE A 34 -10.06 -9.09 -9.64
CA ILE A 34 -9.62 -8.01 -8.75
C ILE A 34 -8.17 -8.27 -8.38
N LEU A 35 -7.30 -7.26 -8.53
CA LEU A 35 -5.95 -7.25 -7.98
C LEU A 35 -5.98 -6.62 -6.58
N THR A 36 -5.62 -7.38 -5.55
CA THR A 36 -5.34 -6.87 -4.21
C THR A 36 -3.83 -6.77 -4.02
N MET A 37 -3.36 -5.58 -3.61
CA MET A 37 -1.97 -5.29 -3.29
C MET A 37 -1.83 -4.92 -1.82
N THR A 38 -0.86 -5.49 -1.13
CA THR A 38 -0.51 -5.10 0.24
C THR A 38 0.85 -4.44 0.23
N VAL A 39 0.88 -3.17 0.62
CA VAL A 39 2.08 -2.35 0.76
C VAL A 39 2.68 -2.59 2.14
N PRO A 40 3.98 -2.90 2.26
CA PRO A 40 4.62 -3.07 3.56
C PRO A 40 4.76 -1.71 4.27
N ALA A 41 4.73 -1.73 5.60
CA ALA A 41 4.71 -0.52 6.44
C ALA A 41 5.99 0.32 6.35
N ASP A 42 7.09 -0.26 5.88
CA ASP A 42 8.38 0.39 5.68
C ASP A 42 8.64 0.81 4.23
N ALA A 43 7.65 0.69 3.33
CA ALA A 43 7.80 1.14 1.95
C ALA A 43 8.08 2.65 1.91
N SER A 44 9.13 3.07 1.20
CA SER A 44 9.43 4.50 1.04
C SER A 44 8.32 5.25 0.29
N THR A 45 8.09 6.52 0.65
CA THR A 45 7.19 7.40 -0.09
C THR A 45 7.61 7.51 -1.56
N GLY A 46 6.66 7.35 -2.48
CA GLY A 46 6.94 7.40 -3.91
C GLY A 46 5.84 6.81 -4.80
N VAL A 47 6.09 6.89 -6.11
CA VAL A 47 5.26 6.26 -7.15
C VAL A 47 5.87 4.90 -7.50
N TYR A 48 5.08 3.84 -7.38
CA TYR A 48 5.47 2.50 -7.77
C TYR A 48 4.67 2.05 -8.99
N TYR A 49 5.39 1.59 -10.00
CA TYR A 49 4.82 1.03 -11.22
C TYR A 49 4.73 -0.49 -11.10
N HIS A 50 3.57 -1.01 -11.48
CA HIS A 50 3.28 -2.45 -11.46
C HIS A 50 2.82 -2.85 -12.86
N ARG A 51 3.40 -3.93 -13.38
CA ARG A 51 3.05 -4.51 -14.67
C ARG A 51 2.18 -5.73 -14.45
N VAL A 52 0.93 -5.60 -14.88
CA VAL A 52 -0.05 -6.67 -14.91
C VAL A 52 -0.04 -7.32 -16.28
N GLU A 53 0.11 -8.64 -16.31
CA GLU A 53 0.09 -9.43 -17.54
C GLU A 53 -1.16 -10.31 -17.58
N ALA A 54 -1.95 -10.17 -18.66
CA ALA A 54 -2.97 -11.14 -19.02
C ALA A 54 -2.40 -12.13 -20.05
N LYS A 55 -2.45 -13.42 -19.71
CA LYS A 55 -1.93 -14.53 -20.53
C LYS A 55 -3.09 -15.39 -21.00
N VAL A 56 -3.26 -15.54 -22.32
CA VAL A 56 -4.35 -16.31 -22.92
C VAL A 56 -3.87 -17.69 -23.39
N TRP A 57 -4.61 -18.72 -23.00
CA TRP A 57 -4.35 -20.13 -23.30
C TRP A 57 -5.58 -20.78 -23.96
N ASN A 58 -5.38 -21.48 -25.09
CA ASN A 58 -6.47 -22.17 -25.82
C ASN A 58 -6.50 -23.69 -25.64
N GLY A 59 -5.60 -24.25 -24.82
CA GLY A 59 -5.51 -25.67 -24.51
C GLY A 59 -4.25 -26.32 -25.07
N TYR A 60 -3.65 -25.75 -26.11
CA TYR A 60 -2.49 -26.33 -26.81
C TYR A 60 -1.26 -25.41 -26.79
N SER A 61 -1.47 -24.09 -26.82
CA SER A 61 -0.38 -23.10 -26.88
C SER A 61 -0.73 -21.81 -26.15
N TYR A 62 0.32 -21.07 -25.80
CA TYR A 62 0.22 -19.65 -25.49
C TYR A 62 -0.17 -18.88 -26.75
N LEU A 63 -1.22 -18.08 -26.69
CA LEU A 63 -1.69 -17.33 -27.86
C LEU A 63 -1.24 -15.87 -27.84
N PHE A 64 -1.44 -15.16 -26.73
CA PHE A 64 -1.20 -13.71 -26.66
C PHE A 64 -0.86 -13.23 -25.24
N GLN A 65 -0.01 -12.19 -25.18
CA GLN A 65 0.30 -11.39 -24.00
C GLN A 65 -0.29 -10.00 -24.16
N GLU A 66 -1.12 -9.57 -23.22
CA GLU A 66 -1.49 -8.16 -23.12
C GLU A 66 -0.92 -7.58 -21.82
N PRO A 67 0.16 -6.78 -21.90
CA PRO A 67 0.68 -6.07 -20.74
C PRO A 67 -0.17 -4.83 -20.45
N SER A 68 -0.42 -4.58 -19.18
CA SER A 68 -1.04 -3.35 -18.67
C SER A 68 -0.22 -2.79 -17.51
N ILE A 69 -0.25 -1.47 -17.31
CA ILE A 69 0.48 -0.78 -16.25
C ILE A 69 -0.52 -0.18 -15.27
N THR A 70 -0.36 -0.48 -13.99
CA THR A 70 -1.07 0.20 -12.90
C THR A 70 -0.08 0.95 -12.00
N GLN A 71 -0.54 2.04 -11.39
CA GLN A 71 0.27 2.93 -10.57
C GLN A 71 -0.28 2.98 -9.15
N VAL A 72 0.60 2.81 -8.16
CA VAL A 72 0.26 2.97 -6.74
C VAL A 72 1.10 4.10 -6.19
N TYR A 73 0.42 5.11 -5.63
CA TYR A 73 1.06 6.21 -4.94
C TYR A 73 1.05 5.96 -3.44
N VAL A 74 2.24 5.86 -2.85
CA VAL A 74 2.44 5.56 -1.43
C VAL A 74 2.80 6.85 -0.70
N VAL A 75 2.03 7.18 0.34
CA VAL A 75 2.22 8.35 1.21
C VAL A 75 2.13 7.89 2.67
N ASP A 76 3.00 8.42 3.53
CA ASP A 76 2.95 8.26 4.99
C ASP A 76 2.76 6.82 5.47
N THR A 77 3.63 5.92 5.03
CA THR A 77 3.74 4.54 5.54
C THR A 77 4.35 4.48 6.93
N ASP A 78 5.17 5.47 7.29
CA ASP A 78 5.77 5.59 8.62
C ASP A 78 4.80 6.18 9.64
N VAL A 79 3.99 5.31 10.25
CA VAL A 79 3.07 5.66 11.35
C VAL A 79 3.78 6.02 12.67
N ASN A 80 5.11 5.92 12.76
CA ASN A 80 5.85 6.36 13.96
C ASN A 80 6.14 7.86 13.97
N SER A 81 5.81 8.59 12.90
CA SER A 81 6.06 10.03 12.78
C SER A 81 4.90 10.89 13.32
N ILE A 82 4.03 10.36 14.19
CA ILE A 82 3.02 11.18 14.90
C ILE A 82 3.76 12.33 15.59
N PRO A 83 3.55 13.58 15.17
CA PRO A 83 4.17 14.71 15.84
C PRO A 83 3.64 14.73 17.27
N GLU A 84 4.52 14.64 18.26
CA GLU A 84 4.16 14.95 19.64
C GLU A 84 3.75 16.42 19.68
N PHE A 85 2.45 16.69 19.61
CA PHE A 85 1.96 18.05 19.65
C PHE A 85 2.36 18.68 21.00
N PRO A 86 2.78 19.96 21.02
CA PRO A 86 3.16 20.68 22.26
C PRO A 86 2.06 20.75 23.33
N SER A 87 0.87 20.23 23.06
CA SER A 87 -0.33 20.27 23.90
C SER A 87 -0.12 19.76 25.32
N ILE A 88 0.83 18.85 25.57
CA ILE A 88 1.17 18.38 26.93
C ILE A 88 2.45 19.08 27.46
N ALA A 89 3.43 19.36 26.60
CA ALA A 89 4.69 19.97 27.01
C ALA A 89 4.51 21.39 27.58
N LEU A 90 3.65 22.21 26.97
CA LEU A 90 3.37 23.58 27.42
C LEU A 90 2.70 23.64 28.80
N PRO A 91 1.62 22.89 29.07
CA PRO A 91 1.01 22.84 30.40
C PRO A 91 1.95 22.33 31.48
N VAL A 92 2.75 21.28 31.20
CA VAL A 92 3.70 20.72 32.17
C VAL A 92 4.81 21.72 32.49
N ALA A 93 5.39 22.36 31.49
CA ALA A 93 6.41 23.39 31.69
C ALA A 93 5.87 24.59 32.47
N ALA A 94 4.62 24.99 32.23
CA ALA A 94 3.96 26.08 32.96
C ALA A 94 3.75 25.72 34.44
N VAL A 95 3.28 24.49 34.73
CA VAL A 95 3.11 24.01 36.12
C VAL A 95 4.45 23.93 36.83
N LEU A 96 5.47 23.36 36.20
CA LEU A 96 6.82 23.28 36.77
C LEU A 96 7.43 24.67 37.01
N GLY A 97 7.26 25.60 36.07
CA GLY A 97 7.69 27.00 36.20
C GLY A 97 7.00 27.70 37.38
N LEU A 98 5.69 27.53 37.54
CA LEU A 98 4.94 28.06 38.67
C LEU A 98 5.41 27.48 40.01
N VAL A 99 5.62 26.16 40.08
CA VAL A 99 6.15 25.49 41.28
C VAL A 99 7.54 26.01 41.64
N LEU A 100 8.42 26.25 40.67
CA LEU A 100 9.75 26.81 40.91
C LEU A 100 9.72 28.28 41.36
N ILE A 101 8.78 29.09 40.87
CA ILE A 101 8.65 30.50 41.26
C ILE A 101 8.03 30.63 42.64
N PHE A 102 6.95 29.91 42.92
CA PHE A 102 6.20 30.03 44.18
C PHE A 102 6.72 29.10 45.29
N GLY A 103 7.38 28.00 44.95
CA GLY A 103 7.98 27.07 45.90
C GLY A 103 9.26 27.59 46.57
N ARG A 104 9.91 28.61 45.99
CA ARG A 104 11.12 29.24 46.56
C ARG A 104 10.83 30.26 47.67
N LYS A 105 9.57 30.53 48.00
CA LYS A 105 9.16 31.47 49.08
C LYS A 105 9.02 30.82 50.46
N LYS A 106 9.65 29.67 50.70
CA LYS A 106 9.70 29.02 52.01
C LYS A 106 11.15 28.82 52.46
N GLU A 107 11.84 29.93 52.66
CA GLU A 107 12.90 30.12 53.67
C GLU A 107 12.84 31.57 54.14
#